data_AF-A0A3P6USU7-F1
#
_entry.id   AF-A0A3P6USU7-F1
#
_cell.length_a   1.000
_cell.length_b   1.000
_cell.length_c   1.000
_cell.angle_alpha   90.00
_cell.angle_beta   90.00
_cell.angle_gamma   90.00
#
_symmetry.space_group_name_H-M   'P 1'
#
loop_
_entity.id
_entity.type
_entity.pdbx_description
1 polymer ?
#
loop_
_entity_poly.entity_id
_entity_poly.type
_entity_poly.pdbx_seq_one_letter_code
_entity_poly.pdbx_strand_id
1 'polypeptide(L)'
;MQRELCRKDDVETWVYQQVELTVGRVPWREVQDINQYENYQKYKVVEHTCYRALVKVGEYKKRCRQPPGLYELFAAPCPREYVEILQLVDSLKYYDQPNYAQIYAVSDCNQIFYYERHSSSIFSVLHDMYRYALV
;
A
#
# COMPACT_ATOMS: atom_id res chain seq x y z
N MET A 1 -20.73 4.30 -11.93
CA MET A 1 -21.00 3.67 -10.62
C MET A 1 -19.65 3.51 -9.93
N GLN A 2 -19.39 4.34 -8.91
CA GLN A 2 -18.17 4.27 -8.11
C GLN A 2 -18.27 2.98 -7.28
N ARG A 3 -17.27 2.10 -7.37
CA ARG A 3 -17.26 0.87 -6.55
C ARG A 3 -16.78 1.25 -5.14
N GLU A 4 -17.41 0.68 -4.13
CA GLU A 4 -17.01 0.87 -2.74
C GLU A 4 -15.64 0.21 -2.50
N LEU A 5 -14.96 0.60 -1.42
CA LEU A 5 -13.71 -0.06 -1.00
C LEU A 5 -14.02 -1.48 -0.54
N CYS A 6 -13.13 -2.43 -0.84
CA CYS A 6 -13.27 -3.84 -0.51
C CYS A 6 -12.11 -4.35 0.35
N ARG A 7 -12.27 -5.56 0.90
CA ARG A 7 -11.27 -6.20 1.78
C ARG A 7 -9.89 -6.33 1.13
N LYS A 8 -9.85 -6.47 -0.21
CA LYS A 8 -8.61 -6.46 -0.98
C LYS A 8 -7.88 -5.12 -0.86
N ASP A 9 -8.61 -4.01 -0.91
CA ASP A 9 -8.04 -2.65 -0.83
C ASP A 9 -7.39 -2.40 0.54
N ASP A 10 -7.95 -2.99 1.60
CA ASP A 10 -7.38 -2.93 2.95
C ASP A 10 -6.01 -3.63 3.01
N VAL A 11 -5.92 -4.85 2.49
CA VAL A 11 -4.65 -5.62 2.46
C VAL A 11 -3.64 -4.96 1.52
N GLU A 12 -4.07 -4.43 0.38
CA GLU A 12 -3.20 -3.68 -0.54
C GLU A 12 -2.60 -2.44 0.16
N THR A 13 -3.44 -1.69 0.88
CA THR A 13 -3.01 -0.51 1.63
C THR A 13 -2.03 -0.87 2.73
N TRP A 14 -2.28 -1.97 3.44
CA TRP A 14 -1.35 -2.48 4.45
C TRP A 14 0.04 -2.79 3.88
N VAL A 15 0.12 -3.45 2.73
CA VAL A 15 1.43 -3.73 2.08
C VAL A 15 2.18 -2.43 1.78
N TYR A 16 1.50 -1.39 1.31
CA TYR A 16 2.13 -0.09 1.05
C TYR A 16 2.58 0.62 2.32
N GLN A 17 1.83 0.48 3.42
CA GLN A 17 2.27 0.98 4.72
C GLN A 17 3.57 0.28 5.16
N GLN A 18 3.69 -1.03 4.97
CA GLN A 18 4.93 -1.75 5.29
C GLN A 18 6.11 -1.28 4.43
N VAL A 19 5.88 -1.00 3.15
CA VAL A 19 6.90 -0.39 2.28
C VAL A 19 7.31 0.98 2.80
N GLU A 20 6.37 1.83 3.21
CA GLU A 20 6.70 3.16 3.75
C GLU A 20 7.48 3.07 5.06
N LEU A 21 7.14 2.12 5.94
CA LEU A 21 7.84 1.91 7.20
C LEU A 21 9.27 1.37 7.02
N THR A 22 9.52 0.60 5.97
CA THR A 22 10.82 -0.05 5.72
C THR A 22 11.71 0.75 4.78
N VAL A 23 11.16 1.26 3.68
CA VAL A 23 11.86 1.99 2.62
C VAL A 23 11.80 3.51 2.85
N GLY A 24 10.87 3.99 3.67
CA GLY A 24 10.68 5.41 4.01
C GLY A 24 9.80 6.19 3.04
N ARG A 25 9.40 5.59 1.91
CA ARG A 25 8.49 6.21 0.92
C ARG A 25 7.89 5.18 -0.03
N VAL A 26 6.70 5.51 -0.55
CA VAL A 26 6.13 4.86 -1.74
C VAL A 26 6.49 5.63 -3.02
N PRO A 27 6.67 4.97 -4.18
CA PRO A 27 7.10 5.62 -5.43
C PRO A 27 6.18 6.73 -5.95
N TRP A 28 4.91 6.75 -5.55
CA TRP A 28 3.92 7.75 -5.96
C TRP A 28 3.62 8.81 -4.90
N ARG A 29 4.41 8.90 -3.83
CA ARG A 29 4.21 9.89 -2.75
C ARG A 29 4.17 11.31 -3.30
N GLU A 30 5.15 11.67 -4.12
CA GLU A 30 5.29 13.02 -4.70
C GLU A 30 4.23 13.35 -5.77
N VAL A 31 3.56 12.31 -6.33
CA VAL A 31 2.47 12.50 -7.30
C VAL A 31 1.21 13.04 -6.60
N GLN A 32 1.08 12.81 -5.29
CA GLN A 32 -0.02 13.31 -4.48
C GLN A 32 0.13 14.81 -4.13
N ASP A 33 1.37 15.33 -4.15
CA ASP A 33 1.70 16.73 -3.83
C ASP A 33 1.46 17.73 -4.99
N ILE A 34 0.93 17.27 -6.13
CA ILE A 34 0.55 18.13 -7.29
C ILE A 34 -0.58 19.14 -6.93
N ASN A 35 -1.04 19.16 -5.67
CA ASN A 35 -1.85 20.24 -5.11
C ASN A 35 -1.06 21.54 -4.82
N GLN A 36 0.28 21.56 -4.91
CA GLN A 36 1.09 22.78 -4.80
C GLN A 36 1.38 23.40 -6.17
N TYR A 37 0.36 23.92 -6.86
CA TYR A 37 0.54 25.06 -7.76
C TYR A 37 -0.64 26.01 -7.61
N GLU A 38 -0.28 27.24 -7.29
CA GLU A 38 -1.11 28.35 -6.88
C GLU A 38 -2.17 28.71 -7.93
N ASN A 39 -3.44 28.71 -7.51
CA ASN A 39 -4.55 29.63 -7.84
C ASN A 39 -5.89 28.93 -7.65
N TYR A 40 -6.18 28.63 -6.38
CA TYR A 40 -7.42 28.00 -5.94
C TYR A 40 -8.55 29.03 -5.81
N GLN A 41 -8.93 29.71 -6.89
CA GLN A 41 -9.98 30.75 -6.83
C GLN A 41 -10.90 30.85 -8.07
N LYS A 42 -11.39 29.73 -8.63
CA LYS A 42 -12.72 29.73 -9.28
C LYS A 42 -13.24 28.32 -9.64
N TYR A 43 -14.36 27.96 -9.05
CA TYR A 43 -15.06 26.69 -9.23
C TYR A 43 -15.47 26.41 -10.69
N LYS A 44 -14.74 25.49 -11.37
CA LYS A 44 -15.25 24.49 -12.35
C LYS A 44 -14.17 23.56 -12.97
N VAL A 45 -12.92 23.57 -12.48
CA VAL A 45 -11.80 22.79 -13.07
C VAL A 45 -11.07 21.91 -12.03
N VAL A 46 -11.72 21.62 -10.90
CA VAL A 46 -11.09 20.86 -9.79
C VAL A 46 -11.10 19.34 -10.05
N GLU A 47 -12.07 18.82 -10.80
CA GLU A 47 -12.12 17.39 -11.16
C GLU A 47 -10.93 16.95 -12.02
N HIS A 48 -10.43 17.80 -12.92
CA HIS A 48 -9.46 17.37 -13.92
C HIS A 48 -8.03 17.21 -13.37
N THR A 49 -7.63 18.01 -12.37
CA THR A 49 -6.28 17.93 -11.77
C THR A 49 -6.19 16.82 -10.73
N CYS A 50 -7.18 16.66 -9.85
CA CYS A 50 -7.21 15.54 -8.90
C CYS A 50 -7.37 14.19 -9.61
N TYR A 51 -8.21 14.13 -10.66
CA TYR A 51 -8.34 12.94 -11.51
C TYR A 51 -7.01 12.61 -12.21
N ARG A 52 -6.28 13.61 -12.71
CA ARG A 52 -4.94 13.39 -13.29
C ARG A 52 -3.94 12.85 -12.27
N ALA A 53 -3.96 13.31 -11.02
CA ALA A 53 -3.13 12.76 -9.96
C ALA A 53 -3.52 11.30 -9.64
N LEU A 54 -4.82 11.01 -9.51
CA LEU A 54 -5.32 9.64 -9.28
C LEU A 54 -4.99 8.68 -10.42
N VAL A 55 -5.12 9.12 -11.67
CA VAL A 55 -4.73 8.34 -12.86
C VAL A 55 -3.24 8.00 -12.81
N LYS A 56 -2.39 8.99 -12.52
CA LYS A 56 -0.95 8.77 -12.38
C LYS A 56 -0.64 7.79 -11.25
N VAL A 57 -1.23 7.95 -10.06
CA VAL A 57 -1.06 6.98 -8.96
C VAL A 57 -1.43 5.56 -9.42
N GLY A 58 -2.53 5.41 -10.15
CA GLY A 58 -2.93 4.13 -10.75
C GLY A 58 -1.88 3.56 -11.73
N GLU A 59 -1.27 4.38 -12.55
CA GLU A 59 -0.17 3.97 -13.46
C GLU A 59 1.08 3.55 -12.69
N TYR A 60 1.46 4.28 -11.66
CA TYR A 60 2.59 3.94 -10.78
C TYR A 60 2.36 2.60 -10.08
N LYS A 61 1.17 2.38 -9.51
CA LYS A 61 0.79 1.10 -8.91
C LYS A 61 0.95 -0.05 -9.90
N LYS A 62 0.45 0.12 -11.13
CA LYS A 62 0.57 -0.89 -12.21
C LYS A 62 2.04 -1.16 -12.58
N ARG A 63 2.85 -0.11 -12.74
CA ARG A 63 4.29 -0.24 -13.05
C ARG A 63 5.03 -1.02 -11.97
N CYS A 64 4.71 -0.78 -10.71
CA CYS A 64 5.31 -1.48 -9.57
C CYS A 64 4.82 -2.92 -9.37
N ARG A 65 3.94 -3.46 -10.24
CA ARG A 65 3.59 -4.89 -10.26
C ARG A 65 4.54 -5.74 -11.08
N GLN A 66 5.46 -5.14 -11.83
CA GLN A 66 6.38 -5.85 -12.73
C GLN A 66 7.83 -5.39 -12.50
N PRO A 67 8.83 -6.27 -12.66
CA PRO A 67 10.24 -5.86 -12.68
C PRO A 67 10.52 -4.83 -13.81
N PRO A 68 11.39 -3.83 -13.59
CA PRO A 68 12.15 -3.56 -12.36
C PRO A 68 11.36 -2.76 -11.30
N GLY A 69 10.21 -2.19 -11.64
CA GLY A 69 9.41 -1.34 -10.73
C GLY A 69 8.96 -2.05 -9.44
N LEU A 70 8.81 -3.38 -9.49
CA LEU A 70 8.56 -4.21 -8.31
C LEU A 70 9.73 -4.16 -7.32
N TYR A 71 10.98 -4.19 -7.81
CA TYR A 71 12.17 -4.12 -6.97
C TYR A 71 12.42 -2.71 -6.44
N GLU A 72 11.98 -1.68 -7.15
CA GLU A 72 11.98 -0.30 -6.64
C GLU A 72 10.99 -0.12 -5.49
N LEU A 73 9.81 -0.75 -5.59
CA LEU A 73 8.79 -0.70 -4.55
C LEU A 73 9.25 -1.41 -3.28
N PHE A 74 9.82 -2.61 -3.41
CA PHE A 74 10.34 -3.42 -2.30
C PHE A 74 11.86 -3.37 -2.24
N ALA A 75 12.43 -2.16 -2.30
CA ALA A 75 13.86 -1.97 -2.16
C ALA A 75 14.34 -2.38 -0.76
N ALA A 76 15.59 -2.83 -0.62
CA ALA A 76 16.17 -3.11 0.70
C ALA A 76 16.05 -1.86 1.61
N PRO A 77 15.66 -2.01 2.89
CA PRO A 77 15.61 -3.24 3.70
C PRO A 77 14.28 -3.99 3.68
N CYS A 78 13.37 -3.72 2.75
CA CYS A 78 12.05 -4.33 2.72
C CYS A 78 12.14 -5.88 2.56
N PRO A 79 11.51 -6.66 3.46
CA PRO A 79 11.39 -8.11 3.35
C PRO A 79 10.79 -8.55 2.01
N ARG A 80 11.32 -9.63 1.44
CA ARG A 80 10.87 -10.14 0.13
C ARG A 80 9.52 -10.83 0.21
N GLU A 81 9.15 -11.29 1.40
CA GLU A 81 7.88 -11.90 1.76
C GLU A 81 6.69 -11.00 1.42
N TYR A 82 6.86 -9.67 1.52
CA TYR A 82 5.81 -8.72 1.11
C TYR A 82 5.51 -8.75 -0.40
N VAL A 83 6.45 -9.22 -1.23
CA VAL A 83 6.19 -9.47 -2.66
C VAL A 83 5.21 -10.62 -2.83
N GLU A 84 5.34 -11.68 -2.04
CA GLU A 84 4.42 -12.83 -2.06
C GLU A 84 3.02 -12.41 -1.63
N ILE A 85 2.92 -11.60 -0.56
CA ILE A 85 1.63 -11.06 -0.12
C ILE A 85 1.02 -10.18 -1.20
N LEU A 86 1.81 -9.36 -1.90
CA LEU A 86 1.30 -8.54 -2.99
C LEU A 86 0.76 -9.40 -4.16
N GLN A 87 1.44 -10.49 -4.50
CA GLN A 87 0.96 -11.44 -5.50
C GLN A 87 -0.35 -12.12 -5.09
N LEU A 88 -0.50 -12.45 -3.80
CA LEU A 88 -1.77 -12.95 -3.26
C LEU A 88 -2.87 -11.91 -3.44
N VAL A 89 -2.62 -10.65 -3.05
CA VAL A 89 -3.57 -9.54 -3.22
C VAL A 89 -3.98 -9.36 -4.68
N ASP A 90 -3.02 -9.39 -5.61
CA ASP A 90 -3.30 -9.23 -7.04
C ASP A 90 -4.21 -10.34 -7.58
N SER A 91 -4.19 -11.55 -6.99
CA SER A 91 -5.05 -12.67 -7.39
C SER A 91 -6.49 -12.61 -6.86
N LEU A 92 -6.77 -11.78 -5.86
CA LEU A 92 -8.10 -11.62 -5.25
C LEU A 92 -9.07 -10.83 -6.14
N LYS A 93 -10.34 -11.24 -6.15
CA LYS A 93 -11.49 -10.50 -6.70
C LYS A 93 -12.17 -9.66 -5.63
N TYR A 94 -13.09 -8.79 -6.06
CA TYR A 94 -13.76 -7.80 -5.21
C TYR A 94 -14.49 -8.38 -3.98
N TYR A 95 -15.15 -9.54 -4.14
CA TYR A 95 -15.88 -10.21 -3.06
C TYR A 95 -15.09 -11.34 -2.41
N ASP A 96 -13.83 -11.56 -2.83
CA ASP A 96 -13.02 -12.63 -2.25
C ASP A 96 -12.60 -12.25 -0.84
N GLN A 97 -12.57 -13.24 0.04
CA GLN A 97 -11.99 -13.08 1.37
C GLN A 97 -10.49 -13.36 1.26
N PRO A 98 -9.61 -12.40 1.62
CA PRO A 98 -8.18 -12.67 1.73
C PRO A 98 -7.91 -13.81 2.74
N ASN A 99 -6.96 -14.69 2.44
CA ASN A 99 -6.51 -15.69 3.39
C ASN A 99 -5.61 -15.04 4.45
N TYR A 100 -6.22 -14.43 5.47
CA TYR A 100 -5.51 -13.72 6.53
C TYR A 100 -4.54 -14.62 7.30
N ALA A 101 -4.85 -15.90 7.46
CA ALA A 101 -3.97 -16.86 8.13
C ALA A 101 -2.66 -17.05 7.34
N GLN A 102 -2.74 -17.16 6.01
CA GLN A 102 -1.56 -17.26 5.16
C GLN A 102 -0.76 -15.96 5.14
N ILE A 103 -1.43 -14.81 5.05
CA ILE A 103 -0.79 -13.48 5.10
C ILE A 103 -0.01 -13.31 6.41
N TYR A 104 -0.62 -13.71 7.53
CA TYR A 104 0.00 -13.67 8.84
C TYR A 104 1.18 -14.64 8.95
N ALA A 105 1.03 -15.87 8.47
CA ALA A 105 2.11 -16.86 8.47
C ALA A 105 3.34 -16.39 7.68
N VAL A 106 3.13 -15.77 6.50
CA VAL A 106 4.21 -15.17 5.70
C VAL A 106 4.87 -14.00 6.45
N SER A 107 4.08 -13.23 7.20
CA SER A 107 4.57 -12.10 8.01
C SER A 107 5.36 -12.56 9.25
N ASP A 108 5.01 -13.71 9.83
CA ASP A 108 5.65 -14.27 11.02
C ASP A 108 6.94 -15.06 10.69
N CYS A 109 7.16 -15.48 9.44
CA CYS A 109 8.05 -16.61 9.16
C CYS A 109 9.56 -16.33 9.28
N ASN A 110 10.05 -15.09 9.17
CA ASN A 110 11.41 -14.66 9.55
C ASN A 110 11.63 -13.19 9.12
N GLN A 111 12.46 -12.42 9.83
CA GLN A 111 12.86 -11.01 9.57
C GLN A 111 11.89 -9.85 9.87
N ILE A 112 10.58 -9.95 9.63
CA ILE A 112 9.64 -8.80 9.81
C ILE A 112 9.61 -8.33 11.26
N PHE A 113 9.40 -9.23 12.23
CA PHE A 113 9.43 -8.87 13.66
C PHE A 113 10.80 -8.39 14.18
N TYR A 114 11.91 -8.73 13.51
CA TYR A 114 13.24 -8.30 13.95
C TYR A 114 13.50 -6.81 13.63
N TYR A 115 12.98 -6.32 12.51
CA TYR A 115 12.97 -4.88 12.18
C TYR A 115 11.93 -4.10 13.00
N GLU A 116 10.75 -4.70 13.23
CA GLU A 116 9.65 -4.06 13.96
C GLU A 116 9.91 -3.90 15.46
N ARG A 117 10.65 -4.82 16.09
CA ARG A 117 10.97 -4.75 17.53
C ARG A 117 11.93 -3.61 17.89
N HIS A 118 12.64 -3.02 16.92
CA HIS A 118 13.55 -1.89 17.15
C HIS A 118 12.98 -0.51 16.77
N SER A 119 11.75 -0.45 16.24
CA SER A 119 11.06 0.82 15.93
C SER A 119 9.74 0.90 16.70
N SER A 120 9.74 1.68 17.79
CA SER A 120 8.62 1.78 18.75
C SER A 120 7.28 2.20 18.13
N SER A 121 7.31 2.82 16.95
CA SER A 121 6.14 3.27 16.19
C SER A 121 5.47 2.18 15.34
N ILE A 122 6.14 1.07 15.03
CA ILE A 122 5.61 0.04 14.11
C ILE A 122 4.74 -0.97 14.85
N PHE A 123 5.10 -1.31 16.09
CA PHE A 123 4.39 -2.29 16.91
C PHE A 123 2.93 -1.91 17.20
N SER A 124 2.61 -0.61 17.33
CA SER A 124 1.23 -0.15 17.55
C SER A 124 0.32 -0.36 16.34
N VAL A 125 0.84 -0.19 15.12
CA VAL A 125 0.03 -0.25 13.89
C VAL A 125 -0.41 -1.67 13.58
N LEU A 126 0.48 -2.66 13.74
CA LEU A 126 0.15 -4.07 13.50
C LEU A 126 -0.83 -4.63 14.54
N HIS A 127 -0.65 -4.29 15.82
CA HIS A 127 -1.55 -4.72 16.89
C HIS A 127 -2.96 -4.14 16.69
N ASP A 128 -3.07 -2.90 16.23
CA ASP A 128 -4.37 -2.30 15.94
C ASP A 128 -5.06 -2.97 14.74
N MET A 129 -4.33 -3.24 13.64
CA MET A 129 -4.91 -3.95 12.50
C MET A 129 -5.36 -5.38 12.82
N TYR A 130 -4.60 -6.11 13.65
CA TYR A 130 -4.99 -7.46 14.09
C TYR A 130 -6.27 -7.43 14.94
N ARG A 131 -6.48 -6.39 15.75
CA ARG A 131 -7.74 -6.19 16.48
C ARG A 131 -8.91 -5.88 15.56
N TYR A 132 -8.72 -5.10 14.50
CA TYR A 132 -9.80 -4.79 13.56
C TYR A 132 -10.16 -5.96 12.63
N ALA A 133 -9.24 -6.89 12.36
CA ALA A 133 -9.50 -8.05 11.51
C ALA A 133 -10.25 -9.21 12.22
N LEU A 134 -10.32 -9.18 13.55
CA LEU A 134 -10.96 -10.22 14.39
C LEU A 134 -12.34 -9.81 14.95
N VAL A 135 -12.89 -8.68 14.52
CA VAL A 135 -14.26 -8.22 14.82
C VAL A 135 -15.06 -8.21 13.53
#